data_AF-A0A661WQD7-F1
#
_entry.id   AF-A0A661WQD7-F1
#
_cell.length_a   1.000
_cell.length_b   1.000
_cell.length_c   1.000
_cell.angle_alpha   90.00
_cell.angle_beta   90.00
_cell.angle_gamma   90.00
#
_symmetry.space_group_name_H-M   'P 1'
#
loop_
_entity.id
_entity.type
_entity.pdbx_description
1 polymer ?
#
loop_
_entity_poly.entity_id
_entity_poly.type
_entity_poly.pdbx_seq_one_letter_code
_entity_poly.pdbx_strand_id
1 'polypeptide(L)'
;MIKINEETCMGCAVCVRACPSGFEMVGRIAKVKDQKANCMEEAIKVCPVDAIYRENSETGEIHEDPHVGTKTHYRKSYSGRGLGKGSRSRGSGMGNGPGGYCTCPSCGYQAPHQPGVPCYEQKCPKCSISLIRQ
;
A
#
# COMPACT_ATOMS: atom_id res chain seq x y z
N MET A 1 23.53 -0.54 -17.61
CA MET A 1 24.08 0.72 -17.05
C MET A 1 22.96 1.60 -16.49
N ILE A 2 23.21 2.40 -15.44
CA ILE A 2 22.17 3.26 -14.83
C ILE A 2 22.21 4.64 -15.46
N LYS A 3 21.05 5.15 -15.86
CA LYS A 3 20.87 6.47 -16.46
C LYS A 3 19.77 7.23 -15.74
N ILE A 4 19.82 8.56 -15.86
CA ILE A 4 18.84 9.48 -15.29
C ILE A 4 18.32 10.35 -16.43
N ASN A 5 17.00 10.42 -16.59
CA ASN A 5 16.36 11.34 -17.51
C ASN A 5 16.27 12.72 -16.86
N GLU A 6 17.01 13.69 -17.41
CA GLU A 6 17.11 15.04 -16.88
C GLU A 6 15.81 15.86 -17.06
N GLU A 7 14.95 15.48 -18.02
CA GLU A 7 13.68 16.17 -18.27
C GLU A 7 12.59 15.78 -17.25
N THR A 8 12.58 14.51 -16.85
CA THR A 8 11.60 13.99 -15.88
C THR A 8 12.08 14.11 -14.44
N CYS A 9 13.40 14.23 -14.21
CA CYS A 9 13.97 14.39 -12.87
C CYS A 9 13.55 15.74 -12.25
N MET A 10 12.59 15.70 -11.32
CA MET A 10 12.12 16.90 -10.62
C MET A 10 13.02 17.37 -9.46
N GLY A 11 14.16 16.71 -9.21
CA GLY A 11 15.10 17.12 -8.16
C GLY A 11 14.65 16.84 -6.73
N CYS A 12 13.78 15.85 -6.50
CA CYS A 12 13.28 15.50 -5.16
C CYS A 12 14.36 15.00 -4.17
N ALA A 13 15.57 14.69 -4.65
CA ALA A 13 16.72 14.21 -3.88
C ALA A 13 16.50 12.90 -3.09
N VAL A 14 15.42 12.17 -3.37
CA VAL A 14 15.11 10.89 -2.70
C VAL A 14 16.16 9.82 -3.04
N CYS A 15 16.67 9.81 -4.27
CA CYS A 15 17.74 8.91 -4.70
C CYS A 15 19.08 9.15 -3.98
N VAL A 16 19.44 10.42 -3.73
CA VAL A 16 20.67 10.78 -2.98
C VAL A 16 20.55 10.39 -1.51
N ARG A 17 19.34 10.48 -0.94
CA ARG A 17 19.08 9.99 0.42
C ARG A 17 19.15 8.46 0.51
N ALA A 18 18.57 7.76 -0.47
CA ALA A 18 18.61 6.31 -0.52
C ALA A 18 20.01 5.77 -0.80
N CYS A 19 20.78 6.45 -1.66
CA CYS A 19 22.12 6.00 -2.04
C CYS A 19 23.06 7.20 -2.21
N PRO A 20 23.64 7.71 -1.10
CA PRO A 20 24.54 8.87 -1.11
C PRO A 20 25.90 8.56 -1.76
N SER A 21 26.26 7.28 -1.86
CA SER A 21 27.47 6.84 -2.58
C SER A 21 27.25 6.78 -4.09
N GLY A 22 26.03 6.49 -4.54
CA GLY A 22 25.70 6.29 -5.95
C GLY A 22 25.20 7.53 -6.68
N PHE A 23 24.54 8.46 -5.98
CA PHE A 23 23.94 9.66 -6.58
C PHE A 23 24.38 10.93 -5.88
N GLU A 24 24.49 12.00 -6.66
CA GLU A 24 24.75 13.35 -6.18
C GLU A 24 23.80 14.35 -6.83
N MET A 25 23.55 15.48 -6.17
CA MET A 25 22.75 16.57 -6.74
C MET A 25 23.69 17.59 -7.38
N VAL A 26 23.54 17.81 -8.68
CA VAL A 26 24.24 18.89 -9.39
C VAL A 26 23.19 19.90 -9.84
N GLY A 27 23.05 20.97 -9.05
CA GLY A 27 21.98 21.96 -9.24
C GLY A 27 20.62 21.39 -8.84
N ARG A 28 19.70 21.25 -9.81
CA ARG A 28 18.34 20.70 -9.61
C ARG A 28 18.18 19.26 -10.08
N ILE A 29 19.18 18.69 -10.76
CA ILE A 29 19.10 17.36 -11.35
C ILE A 29 20.05 16.41 -10.59
N ALA A 30 19.59 15.18 -10.39
CA ALA A 30 20.43 14.13 -9.83
C ALA A 30 21.39 13.60 -10.89
N LYS A 31 22.66 13.37 -10.52
CA LYS A 31 23.68 12.74 -11.34
C LYS A 31 24.20 11.47 -10.69
N VAL A 32 24.62 10.52 -11.52
CA VAL A 32 25.24 9.28 -11.06
C VAL A 32 26.71 9.54 -10.73
N LYS A 33 27.10 9.25 -9.50
CA LYS A 33 28.48 9.39 -9.01
C LYS A 33 29.26 8.08 -9.12
N ASP A 34 28.67 6.99 -8.64
CA ASP A 34 29.28 5.65 -8.71
C ASP A 34 28.27 4.61 -9.13
N GLN A 35 28.43 4.10 -10.36
CA GLN A 35 27.56 3.08 -10.93
C GLN A 35 27.68 1.71 -10.25
N LYS A 36 28.74 1.49 -9.44
CA LYS A 36 29.04 0.20 -8.80
C LYS A 36 28.48 0.10 -7.38
N ALA A 37 27.85 1.15 -6.86
CA ALA A 37 27.27 1.10 -5.52
C ALA A 37 26.16 0.04 -5.42
N ASN A 38 26.16 -0.73 -4.33
CA ASN A 38 25.16 -1.76 -4.04
C ASN A 38 23.76 -1.18 -3.73
N CYS A 39 23.68 0.09 -3.32
CA CYS A 39 22.41 0.78 -3.02
C CYS A 39 21.69 1.37 -4.25
N MET A 40 22.23 1.19 -5.45
CA MET A 40 21.66 1.77 -6.67
C MET A 40 20.27 1.23 -7.02
N GLU A 41 19.97 -0.02 -6.64
CA GLU A 41 18.66 -0.63 -6.88
C GLU A 41 17.55 -0.02 -6.04
N GLU A 42 17.87 0.35 -4.79
CA GLU A 42 16.95 1.01 -3.88
C GLU A 42 16.63 2.43 -4.39
N ALA A 43 17.65 3.14 -4.86
CA ALA A 43 17.50 4.47 -5.42
C ALA A 43 16.61 4.53 -6.68
N ILE A 44 16.60 3.48 -7.51
CA ILE A 44 15.70 3.36 -8.67
C ILE A 44 14.24 3.27 -8.20
N LYS A 45 13.96 2.42 -7.19
CA LYS A 45 12.60 2.16 -6.70
C LYS A 45 11.96 3.33 -5.97
N VAL A 46 12.77 4.19 -5.36
CA VAL A 46 12.27 5.35 -4.60
C VAL A 46 12.02 6.58 -5.47
N CYS A 47 12.32 6.53 -6.78
CA CYS A 47 12.12 7.66 -7.67
C CYS A 47 10.61 7.85 -7.95
N PRO A 48 9.96 8.94 -7.48
CA PRO A 48 8.51 9.10 -7.61
C PRO A 48 8.04 9.39 -9.05
N VAL A 49 8.98 9.65 -9.96
CA VAL A 49 8.76 10.01 -11.36
C VAL A 49 9.46 9.06 -12.32
N ASP A 50 10.03 7.96 -11.81
CA ASP A 50 10.75 6.95 -12.59
C ASP A 50 11.82 7.54 -13.54
N ALA A 51 12.46 8.64 -13.11
CA ALA A 51 13.50 9.30 -13.90
C ALA A 51 14.82 8.50 -13.94
N ILE A 52 15.02 7.54 -13.04
CA ILE A 52 16.24 6.74 -12.92
C ILE A 52 15.96 5.33 -13.45
N TYR A 53 16.72 4.87 -14.44
CA TYR A 53 16.47 3.59 -15.11
C TYR A 53 17.76 2.80 -15.37
N ARG A 54 17.64 1.47 -15.47
CA ARG A 54 18.71 0.58 -15.94
C ARG A 54 18.52 0.31 -17.43
N GLU A 55 19.47 0.74 -18.27
CA GLU A 55 19.61 0.20 -19.62
C GLU A 55 20.36 -1.12 -19.52
N ASN A 56 19.64 -2.24 -19.47
CA ASN A 56 20.17 -3.53 -19.91
C ASN A 56 19.02 -4.30 -20.60
N SER A 57 19.35 -4.78 -21.79
CA SER A 57 18.56 -5.55 -22.76
C SER A 57 17.94 -6.83 -22.19
N GLU A 58 16.69 -7.05 -22.57
CA GLU A 58 16.00 -8.35 -22.67
C GLU A 58 15.94 -9.22 -21.41
N THR A 59 14.88 -9.06 -20.63
CA THR A 59 13.75 -10.00 -20.58
C THR A 59 12.65 -9.36 -19.75
N GLY A 60 11.41 -9.41 -20.25
CA GLY A 60 10.26 -8.99 -19.49
C GLY A 60 10.08 -9.92 -18.30
N GLU A 61 10.56 -9.51 -17.13
CA GLU A 61 10.10 -10.04 -15.87
C GLU A 61 9.13 -9.04 -15.27
N ILE A 62 7.87 -9.43 -15.33
CA ILE A 62 6.79 -8.88 -14.53
C ILE A 62 7.20 -9.17 -13.09
N HIS A 63 7.90 -8.24 -12.44
CA HIS A 63 7.99 -8.27 -10.99
C HIS A 63 6.60 -7.93 -10.47
N GLU A 64 5.89 -8.95 -10.00
CA GLU A 64 4.65 -8.81 -9.26
C GLU A 64 4.95 -7.97 -8.01
N ASP A 65 4.73 -6.66 -8.09
CA ASP A 65 4.71 -5.80 -6.91
C ASP A 65 3.65 -6.34 -5.94
N PRO A 66 3.99 -6.68 -4.68
CA PRO A 66 3.02 -7.06 -3.66
C PRO A 66 2.08 -5.90 -3.26
N HIS A 67 2.29 -4.71 -3.83
CA HIS A 67 1.43 -3.54 -3.66
C HIS A 67 0.41 -3.41 -4.79
N VAL A 68 -0.26 -4.53 -5.13
CA VAL A 68 -1.61 -4.48 -5.71
C VAL A 68 -2.55 -3.90 -4.65
N GLY A 69 -2.48 -2.58 -4.50
CA GLY A 69 -3.54 -1.80 -3.89
C GLY A 69 -4.77 -1.98 -4.76
N THR A 70 -5.72 -2.75 -4.25
CA THR A 70 -7.07 -2.81 -4.79
C THR A 70 -7.62 -1.39 -4.83
N LYS A 71 -7.67 -0.79 -6.02
CA LYS A 71 -8.34 0.50 -6.25
C LYS A 71 -9.83 0.24 -6.14
N THR A 72 -10.32 0.17 -4.92
CA THR A 72 -11.73 0.10 -4.59
C THR A 72 -12.42 1.38 -5.10
N HIS A 73 -13.14 1.23 -6.21
CA HIS A 73 -14.32 1.99 -6.62
C HIS A 73 -14.27 3.53 -6.61
N TYR A 74 -13.74 4.14 -7.67
CA TYR A 74 -14.30 5.41 -8.17
C TYR A 74 -15.37 5.11 -9.22
N ARG A 75 -16.58 4.72 -8.79
CA ARG A 75 -17.75 4.66 -9.68
C ARG A 75 -18.42 6.03 -9.70
N LYS A 76 -18.08 6.81 -10.73
CA LYS A 76 -18.80 8.03 -11.12
C LYS A 76 -20.27 7.67 -11.37
N SER A 77 -21.17 8.17 -10.51
CA SER A 77 -22.61 7.97 -10.60
C SER A 77 -23.19 8.76 -11.78
N TYR A 78 -23.49 8.08 -12.89
CA TYR A 78 -24.45 8.60 -13.85
C TYR A 78 -25.82 8.03 -13.50
N SER A 79 -26.72 8.96 -13.16
CA SER A 79 -28.15 8.77 -12.97
C SER A 79 -28.79 7.91 -14.06
N GLY A 80 -29.31 6.75 -13.69
CA GLY A 80 -30.13 5.88 -14.53
C GLY A 80 -31.29 5.31 -13.72
N ARG A 81 -32.49 5.83 -13.97
CA ARG A 81 -33.76 5.47 -13.35
C ARG A 81 -34.15 4.04 -13.74
N GLY A 82 -34.65 3.22 -12.81
CA GLY A 82 -35.20 1.90 -13.12
C GLY A 82 -36.00 1.30 -11.96
N LEU A 83 -37.31 1.29 -12.10
CA LEU A 83 -38.33 0.82 -11.15
C LEU A 83 -38.27 -0.70 -10.93
N GLY A 84 -38.45 -1.16 -9.68
CA GLY A 84 -38.60 -2.57 -9.35
C GLY A 84 -39.33 -2.79 -8.03
N LYS A 85 -40.65 -2.99 -8.11
CA LYS A 85 -41.53 -3.44 -7.02
C LYS A 85 -41.12 -4.82 -6.50
N GLY A 86 -41.28 -5.03 -5.20
CA GLY A 86 -41.20 -6.34 -4.55
C GLY A 86 -39.79 -6.58 -3.99
N SER A 87 -39.58 -6.77 -2.70
CA SER A 87 -40.40 -7.42 -1.69
C SER A 87 -39.99 -6.81 -0.34
N ARG A 88 -40.90 -6.76 0.62
CA ARG A 88 -40.55 -6.56 2.03
C ARG A 88 -39.83 -7.83 2.49
N SER A 89 -38.60 -8.02 2.03
CA SER A 89 -37.65 -8.92 2.65
C SER A 89 -37.39 -8.33 4.02
N ARG A 90 -38.12 -8.87 5.00
CA ARG A 90 -37.77 -8.83 6.41
C ARG A 90 -36.26 -8.94 6.45
N GLY A 91 -35.60 -7.86 6.86
CA GLY A 91 -34.17 -7.80 7.00
C GLY A 91 -33.76 -8.88 8.00
N SER A 92 -33.46 -10.07 7.49
CA SER A 92 -32.53 -10.98 8.13
C SER A 92 -31.18 -10.28 8.02
N GLY A 93 -30.99 -9.29 8.90
CA GLY A 93 -29.67 -8.78 9.19
C GLY A 93 -28.80 -10.00 9.46
N MET A 94 -27.72 -10.13 8.70
CA MET A 94 -26.64 -11.07 8.93
C MET A 94 -25.91 -10.67 10.23
N GLY A 95 -26.63 -10.66 11.34
CA GLY A 95 -26.08 -10.49 12.66
C GLY A 95 -25.52 -11.84 13.05
N ASN A 96 -24.24 -12.07 12.78
CA ASN A 96 -23.48 -13.11 13.48
C ASN A 96 -23.77 -12.90 14.96
N GLY A 97 -24.52 -13.83 15.57
CA GLY A 97 -25.25 -13.66 16.82
C GLY A 97 -24.41 -13.18 18.02
N PRO A 98 -24.92 -13.20 19.25
CA PRO A 98 -24.20 -12.68 20.42
C PRO A 98 -22.82 -13.34 20.69
N GLY A 99 -22.50 -14.46 20.03
CA GLY A 99 -21.19 -15.12 20.06
C GLY A 99 -20.24 -14.64 18.96
N GLY A 100 -18.95 -14.90 19.14
CA GLY A 100 -17.88 -14.50 18.21
C GLY A 100 -16.57 -14.31 18.98
N TYR A 101 -15.45 -14.21 18.27
CA TYR A 101 -14.15 -13.96 18.89
C TYR A 101 -13.60 -12.60 18.42
N CYS A 102 -13.04 -11.87 19.38
CA CYS A 102 -12.24 -10.68 19.10
C CYS A 102 -10.81 -11.14 18.84
N THR A 103 -10.32 -10.91 17.62
CA THR A 103 -8.98 -11.32 17.18
C THR A 103 -8.07 -10.10 17.03
N CYS A 104 -6.81 -10.20 17.45
CA CYS A 104 -5.82 -9.15 17.25
C CYS A 104 -5.23 -9.24 15.83
N PRO A 105 -5.27 -8.17 15.02
CA PRO A 105 -4.73 -8.20 13.66
C PRO A 105 -3.21 -8.30 13.61
N SER A 106 -2.52 -7.92 14.69
CA SER A 106 -1.04 -7.88 14.72
C SER A 106 -0.40 -9.18 15.20
N CYS A 107 -1.04 -9.93 16.09
CA CYS A 107 -0.46 -11.16 16.65
C CYS A 107 -1.39 -12.37 16.64
N GLY A 108 -2.63 -12.23 16.15
CA GLY A 108 -3.61 -13.33 16.09
C GLY A 108 -4.20 -13.74 17.44
N TYR A 109 -3.98 -12.98 18.52
CA TYR A 109 -4.59 -13.26 19.82
C TYR A 109 -6.12 -13.26 19.74
N GLN A 110 -6.76 -14.34 20.18
CA GLN A 110 -8.20 -14.51 20.19
C GLN A 110 -8.74 -14.44 21.62
N ALA A 111 -9.73 -13.57 21.83
CA ALA A 111 -10.51 -13.47 23.06
C ALA A 111 -12.00 -13.66 22.76
N PRO A 112 -12.78 -14.26 23.67
CA PRO A 112 -14.23 -14.32 23.50
C PRO A 112 -14.81 -12.91 23.47
N HIS A 113 -15.68 -12.62 22.50
CA HIS A 113 -16.37 -11.35 22.44
C HIS A 113 -17.28 -11.17 23.66
N GLN A 114 -17.18 -10.02 24.32
CA GLN A 114 -18.03 -9.69 25.46
C GLN A 114 -19.29 -8.94 24.99
N PRO A 115 -20.50 -9.43 25.32
CA PRO A 115 -21.73 -8.70 25.01
C PRO A 115 -21.72 -7.29 25.60
N GLY A 116 -22.10 -6.30 24.80
CA GLY A 116 -22.12 -4.89 25.20
C GLY A 116 -20.78 -4.16 25.10
N VAL A 117 -19.67 -4.87 24.85
CA VAL A 117 -18.36 -4.26 24.61
C VAL A 117 -17.89 -4.60 23.19
N PRO A 118 -17.85 -3.65 22.26
CA PRO A 118 -17.35 -3.92 20.92
C PRO A 118 -15.87 -4.32 20.95
N CYS A 119 -15.45 -5.22 20.05
CA CYS A 119 -14.08 -5.73 20.04
C CYS A 119 -13.02 -4.62 19.94
N TYR A 120 -13.32 -3.52 19.25
CA TYR A 120 -12.36 -2.42 19.06
C TYR A 120 -12.09 -1.61 20.34
N GLU A 121 -12.96 -1.71 21.35
CA GLU A 121 -12.74 -1.11 22.68
C GLU A 121 -11.83 -1.98 23.56
N GLN A 122 -11.74 -3.29 23.27
CA GLN A 122 -10.84 -4.18 23.98
C GLN A 122 -9.41 -4.11 23.41
N LYS A 123 -8.41 -4.01 24.29
CA LYS A 123 -6.99 -4.00 23.91
C LYS A 123 -6.37 -5.38 24.02
N CYS A 124 -5.55 -5.74 23.04
CA CYS A 124 -4.74 -6.96 23.09
C CYS A 124 -3.70 -6.91 24.22
N PRO A 125 -3.59 -7.92 25.10
CA PRO A 125 -2.59 -7.94 26.17
C PRO A 125 -1.16 -8.12 25.65
N LYS A 126 -0.98 -8.60 24.41
CA LYS A 126 0.34 -8.80 23.79
C LYS A 126 0.85 -7.57 23.03
N CYS A 127 -0.06 -6.86 22.34
CA CYS A 127 0.31 -5.81 21.39
C CYS A 127 -0.30 -4.44 21.73
N SER A 128 -1.19 -4.35 22.72
CA SER A 128 -1.90 -3.12 23.11
C SER A 128 -2.71 -2.42 22.00
N ILE A 129 -3.03 -3.15 20.93
CA ILE A 129 -3.86 -2.69 19.79
C ILE A 129 -5.30 -3.18 19.98
N SER A 130 -6.27 -2.42 19.46
CA SER A 130 -7.70 -2.77 19.44
C SER A 130 -7.98 -4.08 18.70
N LEU A 131 -8.84 -4.92 19.27
CA LEU A 131 -9.24 -6.19 18.66
C LEU A 131 -10.30 -5.97 17.57
N ILE A 132 -10.41 -6.91 16.63
CA ILE A 132 -11.45 -6.91 15.57
C ILE A 132 -12.35 -8.13 15.72
N ARG A 133 -13.64 -7.99 15.44
CA ARG A 133 -14.59 -9.12 15.45
C ARG A 133 -14.37 -9.97 14.19
N GLN A 134 -14.19 -11.27 14.37
CA GLN A 134 -14.17 -12.27 13.29
C GLN A 134 -15.41 -13.15 13.38
#